data_AF-A0A350PHC9-F1
#
_entry.id   AF-A0A350PHC9-F1
#
_cell.length_a   1.000
_cell.length_b   1.000
_cell.length_c   1.000
_cell.angle_alpha   90.00
_cell.angle_beta   90.00
_cell.angle_gamma   90.00
#
_symmetry.space_group_name_H-M   'P 1'
#
loop_
_entity.id
_entity.type
_entity.pdbx_description
1 polymer ?
#
loop_
_entity_poly.entity_id
_entity_poly.type
_entity_poly.pdbx_seq_one_letter_code
_entity_poly.pdbx_strand_id
1 'polypeptide(L)'
;MLYRPKKLPFDIALRYAIFDTDGFDARLYAYEYNLQNVFSIPAYFNDGSRAYIMLHWEFLKVCDLWVRYAAFQFANEESLGQGAEFIDGSSRSEFSMQLRIKI
;
A
#
# COMPACT_ATOMS: atom_id res chain seq x y z
N MET A 1 8.68 -2.71 -7.10
CA MET A 1 8.83 -3.44 -8.36
C MET A 1 7.44 -3.74 -8.91
N LEU A 2 7.25 -3.59 -10.22
CA LEU A 2 6.03 -3.97 -10.94
C LEU A 2 6.38 -5.11 -11.89
N TYR A 3 5.59 -6.17 -11.86
CA TYR A 3 5.70 -7.31 -12.75
C TYR A 3 4.42 -7.43 -13.58
N ARG A 4 4.58 -7.30 -14.89
CA ARG A 4 3.50 -7.37 -15.90
C ARG A 4 3.84 -8.43 -16.95
N PRO A 5 3.48 -9.70 -16.74
CA PRO A 5 3.68 -10.77 -17.70
C PRO A 5 2.84 -10.57 -18.96
N LYS A 6 3.44 -10.74 -20.15
CA LYS A 6 2.74 -10.55 -21.44
C LYS A 6 1.67 -11.61 -21.75
N LYS A 7 1.73 -12.78 -21.11
CA LYS A 7 0.89 -13.95 -21.42
C LYS A 7 -0.09 -14.32 -20.31
N LEU A 8 0.04 -13.72 -19.13
CA LEU A 8 -0.79 -14.06 -17.97
C LEU A 8 -1.74 -12.90 -17.69
N PRO A 9 -2.97 -13.18 -17.24
CA PRO A 9 -3.99 -12.15 -17.04
C PRO A 9 -3.80 -11.36 -15.74
N PHE A 10 -2.60 -11.26 -15.17
CA PHE A 10 -2.40 -10.59 -13.89
C PHE A 10 -1.17 -9.70 -13.88
N ASP A 11 -1.24 -8.59 -13.15
CA ASP A 11 -0.09 -7.76 -12.77
C ASP A 11 0.12 -7.85 -11.27
N ILE A 12 1.39 -7.83 -10.85
CA ILE A 12 1.76 -7.79 -9.43
C ILE A 12 2.70 -6.61 -9.21
N ALA A 13 2.35 -5.74 -8.27
CA ALA A 13 3.26 -4.72 -7.76
C ALA A 13 3.61 -5.04 -6.31
N LEU A 14 4.90 -5.00 -5.97
CA LEU A 14 5.37 -5.21 -4.61
C LEU A 14 6.48 -4.21 -4.27
N ARG A 15 6.52 -3.75 -3.02
CA ARG A 15 7.65 -2.99 -2.50
C ARG A 15 7.83 -3.29 -1.03
N TYR A 16 9.09 -3.37 -0.64
CA TYR A 16 9.50 -3.28 0.74
C TYR A 16 10.47 -2.11 0.85
N ALA A 17 10.27 -1.26 1.85
CA ALA A 17 11.07 -0.08 2.09
C ALA A 17 11.38 0.00 3.59
N ILE A 18 12.62 0.38 3.90
CA ILE A 18 13.10 0.69 5.24
C ILE A 18 13.38 2.18 5.24
N PHE A 19 12.99 2.86 6.32
CA PHE A 19 13.14 4.29 6.46
C PHE A 19 13.53 4.62 7.90
N ASP A 20 14.32 5.68 8.00
CA ASP A 20 14.84 6.28 9.22
C ASP A 20 14.84 7.78 8.93
N THR A 21 14.02 8.53 9.66
CA THR A 21 13.88 9.98 9.50
C THR A 21 13.80 10.65 10.86
N ASP A 22 14.31 11.88 10.96
CA ASP A 22 14.34 12.68 12.20
C ASP A 22 12.96 13.13 12.72
N GLY A 23 11.86 12.53 12.27
CA GLY A 23 10.50 12.91 12.63
C GLY A 23 9.54 13.08 11.46
N PHE A 24 8.30 13.47 11.78
CA PHE A 24 7.25 13.76 10.81
C PHE A 24 7.53 14.99 9.92
N ASP A 25 8.30 15.96 10.42
CA ASP A 25 8.69 17.13 9.63
C ASP A 25 9.69 16.79 8.52
N ALA A 26 10.48 15.72 8.72
CA ALA A 26 11.43 15.19 7.76
C ALA A 26 10.85 14.03 6.91
N ARG A 27 9.53 13.91 6.84
CA ARG A 27 8.86 12.77 6.19
C ARG A 27 9.21 12.64 4.71
N LEU A 28 9.38 11.40 4.28
CA LEU A 28 9.64 11.03 2.90
C LEU A 28 8.33 10.62 2.20
N TYR A 29 8.23 10.95 0.92
CA TYR A 29 7.11 10.57 0.07
C TYR A 29 7.60 9.69 -1.06
N ALA A 30 7.05 8.49 -1.15
CA ALA A 30 7.37 7.54 -2.22
C ALA A 30 6.11 7.14 -2.97
N TYR A 31 6.16 7.20 -4.29
CA TYR A 31 5.06 6.79 -5.14
C TYR A 31 4.80 5.28 -5.02
N GLU A 32 3.57 4.85 -4.73
CA GLU A 32 3.16 3.45 -4.68
C GLU A 32 2.04 3.16 -5.69
N TYR A 33 2.07 1.97 -6.30
CA TYR A 33 0.99 1.53 -7.19
C TYR A 33 -0.29 1.25 -6.40
N ASN A 34 -1.35 2.01 -6.66
CA ASN A 34 -2.63 1.85 -5.98
C ASN A 34 -3.71 1.26 -6.91
N LEU A 35 -4.91 1.04 -6.36
CA LEU A 35 -6.11 0.69 -7.11
C LEU A 35 -6.40 1.72 -8.19
N GLN A 36 -7.15 1.30 -9.20
CA GLN A 36 -7.52 2.17 -10.31
C GLN A 36 -8.34 3.38 -9.84
N ASN A 37 -7.90 4.58 -10.22
CA ASN A 37 -8.50 5.87 -9.82
C ASN A 37 -8.37 6.20 -8.32
N VAL A 38 -7.50 5.50 -7.58
CA VAL A 38 -7.18 5.85 -6.20
C VAL A 38 -5.82 6.53 -6.15
N PHE A 39 -5.80 7.77 -5.65
CA PHE A 39 -4.57 8.50 -5.39
C PHE A 39 -4.29 8.51 -3.89
N SER A 40 -3.17 7.92 -3.48
CA SER A 40 -2.66 7.99 -2.11
C SER A 40 -1.14 7.94 -2.16
N ILE A 41 -0.50 8.88 -1.47
CA ILE A 41 0.95 8.90 -1.29
C ILE A 41 1.21 8.77 0.21
N PRO A 42 1.67 7.60 0.66
CA PRO A 42 1.97 7.40 2.07
C PRO A 42 3.17 8.26 2.48
N ALA A 43 3.07 8.82 3.69
CA ALA A 43 4.16 9.50 4.36
C ALA A 43 4.98 8.50 5.16
N TYR A 44 6.28 8.46 4.91
CA TYR A 44 7.26 7.65 5.62
C TYR A 44 7.95 8.56 6.63
N PHE A 45 7.86 8.25 7.92
CA PHE A 45 8.40 9.12 8.97
C PHE A 45 8.82 8.29 10.19
N ASN A 46 9.73 8.83 11.00
CA ASN A 46 10.37 8.14 12.12
C ASN A 46 11.12 6.89 11.62
N ASP A 47 11.17 5.85 12.46
CA ASP A 47 11.90 4.62 12.19
C ASP A 47 10.96 3.47 11.92
N GLY A 48 11.12 2.82 10.77
CA GLY A 48 10.30 1.67 10.46
C GLY A 48 10.51 1.07 9.08
N SER A 49 9.53 0.23 8.73
CA SER A 49 9.44 -0.37 7.41
C SER A 49 8.02 -0.31 6.88
N ARG A 50 7.91 -0.24 5.55
CA ARG A 50 6.65 -0.34 4.84
C ARG A 50 6.74 -1.40 3.77
N ALA A 51 5.75 -2.28 3.77
CA ALA A 51 5.53 -3.26 2.73
C ALA A 51 4.21 -2.95 2.02
N TYR A 52 4.16 -3.14 0.71
CA TYR A 52 2.89 -3.29 0.03
C TYR A 52 2.97 -4.34 -1.06
N ILE A 53 1.84 -5.00 -1.30
CA ILE A 53 1.59 -5.86 -2.45
C ILE A 53 0.26 -5.45 -3.07
N MET A 54 0.21 -5.46 -4.39
CA MET A 54 -1.00 -5.24 -5.17
C MET A 54 -1.07 -6.25 -6.30
N LEU A 55 -2.23 -6.88 -6.43
CA LEU A 55 -2.58 -7.80 -7.49
C LEU A 55 -3.68 -7.17 -8.33
N HIS A 56 -3.45 -7.10 -9.63
CA HIS A 56 -4.48 -6.85 -10.62
C HIS A 56 -4.72 -8.14 -11.40
N TRP A 57 -5.96 -8.56 -11.56
CA TRP A 57 -6.32 -9.80 -12.25
C TRP A 57 -7.51 -9.59 -13.20
N GLU A 58 -7.27 -9.84 -14.48
CA GLU A 58 -8.22 -9.78 -15.59
C GLU A 58 -8.72 -11.19 -15.95
N PHE A 59 -9.59 -11.78 -15.13
CA PHE A 59 -10.03 -13.17 -15.34
C PHE A 59 -11.11 -13.32 -16.44
N LEU A 60 -11.87 -12.25 -16.74
CA LEU A 60 -12.82 -12.20 -17.86
C LEU A 60 -12.58 -10.92 -18.66
N LYS A 61 -12.89 -10.92 -19.97
CA LYS A 61 -12.85 -9.68 -20.79
C LYS A 61 -13.73 -8.54 -20.25
N VAL A 62 -14.66 -8.89 -19.37
CA VAL A 62 -15.63 -7.98 -18.74
C VAL A 62 -15.36 -7.73 -17.26
N CYS A 63 -14.44 -8.45 -16.61
CA CYS A 63 -14.20 -8.32 -15.17
C CYS A 63 -12.71 -8.14 -14.86
N ASP A 64 -12.41 -7.05 -14.16
CA ASP A 64 -11.08 -6.72 -13.65
C ASP A 64 -11.14 -6.65 -12.12
N LEU A 65 -10.29 -7.40 -11.41
CA LEU A 65 -10.19 -7.39 -9.95
C LEU A 65 -8.85 -6.77 -9.52
N TRP A 66 -8.92 -5.82 -8.61
CA TRP A 66 -7.76 -5.22 -7.96
C TRP A 66 -7.80 -5.50 -6.47
N VAL A 67 -6.70 -6.00 -5.92
CA VAL A 67 -6.53 -6.25 -4.49
C VAL A 67 -5.20 -5.65 -4.06
N ARG A 68 -5.20 -4.87 -2.99
CA ARG A 68 -4.01 -4.25 -2.43
C ARG A 68 -3.98 -4.44 -0.92
N TYR A 69 -2.81 -4.79 -0.43
CA TYR A 69 -2.50 -4.84 0.99
C TYR A 69 -1.20 -4.09 1.24
N ALA A 70 -1.22 -3.14 2.17
CA ALA A 70 -0.04 -2.39 2.61
C ALA A 70 0.05 -2.43 4.14
N ALA A 71 1.27 -2.43 4.66
CA ALA A 71 1.50 -2.43 6.09
C ALA A 71 2.70 -1.53 6.42
N PHE A 72 2.52 -0.66 7.40
CA PHE A 72 3.58 0.01 8.13
C PHE A 72 3.90 -0.75 9.40
N GLN A 73 5.19 -0.86 9.69
CA GLN A 73 5.71 -1.35 10.96
C GLN A 73 6.71 -0.33 11.47
N PHE A 74 6.36 0.36 12.56
CA PHE A 74 7.24 1.30 13.24
C PHE A 74 8.01 0.58 14.34
N ALA A 75 9.26 0.98 14.57
CA ALA A 75 10.13 0.34 15.54
C ALA A 75 9.96 0.94 16.95
N ASN A 76 9.81 2.27 17.03
CA ASN A 76 9.87 3.04 18.28
C ASN A 76 8.54 3.73 18.64
N GLU A 77 7.43 3.32 18.03
CA GLU A 77 6.10 3.92 18.25
C GLU A 77 5.20 2.94 19.01
N GLU A 78 4.71 3.31 20.19
CA GLU A 78 3.76 2.46 20.95
C GLU A 78 2.32 2.61 20.47
N SER A 79 1.98 3.75 19.86
CA SER A 79 0.65 4.00 19.30
C SER A 79 0.73 4.87 18.07
N LEU A 80 -0.23 4.73 17.17
CA LEU A 80 -0.27 5.49 15.91
C LEU A 80 -1.56 6.28 15.79
N GLY A 81 -1.45 7.52 15.31
CA GLY A 81 -2.62 8.38 15.08
C GLY A 81 -3.21 8.97 16.37
N GLN A 82 -4.30 9.71 16.22
CA GLN A 82 -5.03 10.33 17.33
C GLN A 82 -6.54 10.28 17.06
N GLY A 83 -7.35 10.29 18.11
CA GLY A 83 -8.82 10.30 18.00
C GLY A 83 -9.37 9.04 17.36
N ALA A 84 -10.19 9.19 16.31
CA ALA A 84 -10.84 8.08 15.61
C ALA A 84 -9.85 7.19 14.82
N GLU A 85 -8.64 7.70 14.54
CA GLU A 85 -7.58 6.99 13.81
C GLU A 85 -6.50 6.44 14.77
N PHE A 86 -6.81 6.37 16.08
CA PHE A 86 -5.91 5.80 17.07
C PHE A 86 -5.79 4.30 16.88
N ILE A 87 -4.54 3.83 16.81
CA ILE A 87 -4.19 2.43 16.74
C ILE A 87 -3.29 2.15 17.93
N ASP A 88 -3.74 1.23 18.78
CA ASP A 88 -2.95 0.70 19.88
C ASP A 88 -1.93 -0.30 19.31
N GLY A 89 -0.65 0.11 19.27
CA GLY A 89 0.45 -0.64 18.68
C GLY A 89 1.18 0.06 17.54
N SER A 90 2.31 -0.54 17.17
CA SER A 90 3.30 0.00 16.22
C SER A 90 3.04 -0.37 14.76
N SER A 91 1.93 -1.04 14.45
CA SER A 91 1.63 -1.57 13.12
C SER A 91 0.34 -0.98 12.57
N ARG A 92 0.37 -0.53 11.31
CA ARG A 92 -0.81 -0.04 10.59
C ARG A 92 -0.94 -0.76 9.27
N SER A 93 -2.03 -1.49 9.10
CA SER A 93 -2.36 -2.19 7.86
C SER A 93 -3.48 -1.49 7.09
N GLU A 94 -3.34 -1.44 5.77
CA GLU A 94 -4.34 -0.94 4.83
C GLU A 94 -4.71 -2.05 3.86
N PHE A 95 -5.99 -2.39 3.79
CA PHE A 95 -6.52 -3.32 2.81
C PHE A 95 -7.48 -2.58 1.88
N SER A 96 -7.36 -2.81 0.58
CA SER A 96 -8.24 -2.19 -0.41
C SER A 96 -8.52 -3.17 -1.54
N MET A 97 -9.79 -3.23 -1.97
CA MET A 97 -10.23 -4.11 -3.03
C MET A 97 -11.20 -3.37 -3.95
N GLN A 98 -11.09 -3.63 -5.26
CA GLN A 98 -11.97 -3.05 -6.26
C GLN A 98 -12.29 -4.09 -7.34
N LEU A 99 -13.58 -4.33 -7.56
CA LEU A 99 -14.08 -5.12 -8.68
C LEU A 99 -14.67 -4.17 -9.72
N ARG A 100 -14.24 -4.29 -10.98
CA ARG A 100 -14.81 -3.58 -12.12
C ARG A 100 -15.49 -4.56 -13.05
N ILE A 101 -16.72 -4.22 -13.45
CA ILE A 101 -17.49 -4.97 -14.44
C ILE A 101 -17.78 -4.02 -15.61
N LYS A 102 -17.34 -4.40 -16.82
CA LYS A 102 -17.65 -3.71 -18.07
C LYS A 102 -18.95 -4.33 -18.61
N ILE A 103 -20.01 -3.52 -18.65
CA ILE A 103 -21.30 -3.86 -19.24
C ILE A 103 -21.32 -3.35 -20.67
#